data_AF-A0A2N0Q1I8-F1
#
_entry.id   AF-A0A2N0Q1I8-F1
#
_cell.length_a   1.000
_cell.length_b   1.000
_cell.length_c   1.000
_cell.angle_alpha   90.00
_cell.angle_beta   90.00
_cell.angle_gamma   90.00
#
_symmetry.space_group_name_H-M   'P 1'
#
loop_
_entity.id
_entity.type
_entity.pdbx_description
1 polymer ?
#
loop_
_entity_poly.entity_id
_entity_poly.type
_entity_poly.pdbx_seq_one_letter_code
_entity_poly.pdbx_strand_id
1 'polypeptide(L)'
;MPHYASPTQLHNHVSRLFTGKIIKSLPVWYSAMKNIPPGQSLLRNTKSHSQKHLKTKVPRPQKIYYMLDALRKDFYRDLPYELLRPQILIEQDGGFVEKILGNLKFPCRVTGENVIKYQEYLIKKKGMSKNDAYIQACNEFYKIRAREEVAERVAEEQALLFGARGGQSQTERSLWLEHKNLQKSEPQIITQVLRLVS
;
A
#
# COMPACT_ATOMS: atom_id res chain seq x y z
N MET A 1 -16.06 7.67 30.89
CA MET A 1 -17.29 6.89 30.60
C MET A 1 -17.79 6.31 31.91
N PRO A 2 -18.93 6.77 32.44
CA PRO A 2 -19.45 6.34 33.74
C PRO A 2 -20.30 5.05 33.66
N HIS A 3 -20.11 4.19 34.67
CA HIS A 3 -21.06 3.25 35.31
C HIS A 3 -21.73 2.07 34.58
N TYR A 4 -21.18 1.54 33.48
CA TYR A 4 -21.56 0.18 33.04
C TYR A 4 -20.57 -0.87 33.56
N ALA A 5 -21.06 -2.09 33.88
CA ALA A 5 -20.18 -3.23 34.11
C ALA A 5 -19.23 -3.37 32.91
N SER A 6 -17.93 -3.51 33.16
CA SER A 6 -16.97 -3.62 32.06
C SER A 6 -17.34 -4.82 31.18
N PRO A 7 -17.44 -4.69 29.84
CA PRO A 7 -17.82 -5.79 28.96
C PRO A 7 -16.93 -7.03 29.13
N THR A 8 -15.68 -6.83 29.55
CA THR A 8 -14.71 -7.90 29.86
C THR A 8 -15.04 -8.67 31.14
N GLN A 9 -15.73 -8.06 32.11
CA GLN A 9 -16.12 -8.70 33.38
C GLN A 9 -17.59 -9.12 33.40
N LEU A 10 -18.22 -9.24 32.24
CA LEU A 10 -19.64 -9.59 32.12
C LEU A 10 -19.97 -10.92 32.81
N HIS A 11 -19.15 -11.96 32.62
CA HIS A 11 -19.37 -13.25 33.29
C HIS A 11 -19.35 -13.12 34.82
N ASN A 12 -18.43 -12.32 35.37
CA ASN A 12 -18.38 -12.05 36.82
C ASN A 12 -19.62 -11.30 37.31
N HIS A 13 -20.13 -10.36 36.52
CA HIS A 13 -21.36 -9.64 36.86
C HIS A 13 -22.58 -10.58 36.86
N VAL A 14 -22.72 -11.40 35.83
CA VAL A 14 -23.81 -12.40 35.72
C VAL A 14 -23.71 -13.45 36.84
N SER A 15 -22.51 -13.92 37.18
CA SER A 15 -22.29 -14.78 38.36
C SER A 15 -22.84 -14.14 39.62
N ARG A 16 -22.55 -12.84 39.84
CA ARG A 16 -23.04 -12.10 41.01
C ARG A 16 -24.56 -11.96 41.02
N LEU A 17 -25.18 -11.67 39.88
CA LEU A 17 -26.65 -11.59 39.75
C LEU A 17 -27.30 -12.94 40.05
N PHE A 18 -26.70 -14.04 39.60
CA PHE A 18 -27.18 -15.39 39.88
C PHE A 18 -27.03 -15.75 41.37
N THR A 19 -25.87 -15.48 41.97
CA THR A 19 -25.66 -15.71 43.41
C THR A 19 -26.59 -14.86 44.28
N GLY A 20 -26.89 -13.63 43.84
CA GLY A 20 -27.84 -12.73 44.49
C GLY A 20 -29.31 -13.07 44.23
N LYS A 21 -29.59 -14.17 43.50
CA LYS A 21 -30.94 -14.62 43.11
C LYS A 21 -31.76 -13.55 42.35
N ILE A 22 -31.10 -12.61 41.69
CA ILE A 22 -31.74 -11.58 40.85
C ILE A 22 -32.18 -12.21 39.52
N ILE A 23 -31.33 -13.07 38.95
CA ILE A 23 -31.65 -13.88 37.77
C ILE A 23 -31.88 -15.34 38.18
N LYS A 24 -32.90 -15.95 37.58
CA LYS A 24 -33.33 -17.32 37.91
C LYS A 24 -32.45 -18.41 37.29
N SER A 25 -31.91 -18.15 36.10
CA SER A 25 -31.08 -19.09 35.35
C SER A 25 -29.88 -18.35 34.75
N LEU A 26 -28.78 -19.10 34.53
CA LEU A 26 -27.63 -18.55 33.83
C LEU A 26 -27.89 -18.52 32.32
N PRO A 27 -27.41 -17.49 31.61
CA PRO A 27 -27.45 -17.45 30.15
C PRO A 27 -26.66 -18.59 29.51
N VAL A 28 -27.11 -19.05 28.35
CA VAL A 28 -26.50 -20.16 27.59
C VAL A 28 -25.01 -19.91 27.28
N TRP A 29 -24.65 -18.66 26.98
CA TRP A 29 -23.26 -18.28 26.67
C TRP A 29 -22.33 -18.23 27.89
N TYR A 30 -22.85 -18.28 29.12
CA TYR A 30 -22.05 -18.13 30.33
C TYR A 30 -20.95 -19.19 30.46
N SER A 31 -21.28 -20.46 30.17
CA SER A 31 -20.32 -21.56 30.22
C SER A 31 -19.17 -21.34 29.23
N ALA A 32 -19.48 -20.91 28.00
CA ALA A 32 -18.48 -20.59 26.99
C ALA A 32 -17.56 -19.43 27.41
N MET A 33 -18.11 -18.36 27.98
CA MET A 33 -17.32 -17.21 28.44
C MET A 33 -16.48 -17.51 29.70
N LYS A 34 -16.93 -18.43 30.55
CA LYS A 34 -16.15 -18.92 31.70
C LYS A 34 -14.96 -19.76 31.23
N ASN A 35 -15.14 -20.57 30.18
CA ASN A 35 -14.11 -21.43 29.63
C ASN A 35 -13.08 -20.66 28.80
N ILE A 36 -13.52 -19.61 28.10
CA ILE A 36 -12.67 -18.73 27.27
C ILE A 36 -12.82 -17.30 27.80
N PRO A 37 -12.12 -16.93 28.88
CA PRO A 37 -12.23 -15.60 29.44
C PRO A 37 -11.69 -14.56 28.45
N PRO A 38 -12.33 -13.37 28.32
CA PRO A 38 -11.81 -12.31 27.47
C PRO A 38 -10.45 -11.81 27.97
N GLY A 39 -9.62 -11.32 27.06
CA GLY A 39 -8.32 -10.73 27.40
C GLY A 39 -8.44 -9.55 28.38
N GLN A 40 -7.34 -9.26 29.09
CA GLN A 40 -7.30 -8.17 30.07
C GLN A 40 -7.62 -6.82 29.42
N SER A 41 -8.46 -6.01 30.07
CA SER A 41 -8.87 -4.70 29.55
C SER A 41 -7.73 -3.68 29.60
N LEU A 42 -7.35 -3.14 28.44
CA LEU A 42 -6.57 -1.91 28.24
C LEU A 42 -5.51 -1.60 29.31
N LEU A 43 -4.62 -2.56 29.59
CA LEU A 43 -3.40 -2.23 30.32
C LEU A 43 -2.47 -1.47 29.38
N ARG A 44 -2.27 -0.20 29.69
CA ARG A 44 -1.25 0.62 29.04
C ARG A 44 0.11 0.14 29.54
N ASN A 45 0.73 -0.78 28.81
CA ASN A 45 2.08 -1.24 29.07
C ASN A 45 3.06 -0.08 28.82
N THR A 46 3.41 0.67 29.87
CA THR A 46 4.43 1.71 29.81
C THR A 46 5.79 1.02 29.85
N LYS A 47 6.56 1.08 28.75
CA LYS A 47 7.99 0.79 28.82
C LYS A 47 8.61 1.89 29.68
N SER A 48 8.84 1.62 30.96
CA SER A 48 9.53 2.53 31.87
C SER A 48 10.98 2.62 31.42
N HIS A 49 11.35 3.70 30.75
CA HIS A 49 12.75 4.09 30.69
C HIS A 49 13.05 4.85 31.98
N SER A 50 13.69 4.16 32.94
CA SER A 50 14.26 4.76 34.15
C SER A 50 15.41 5.68 33.78
N GLN A 51 15.10 6.82 33.18
CA GLN A 51 16.00 7.95 33.10
C GLN A 51 15.53 8.88 34.22
N LYS A 52 16.29 8.90 35.31
CA LYS A 52 16.00 9.74 36.48
C LYS A 52 15.89 11.19 35.96
N HIS A 53 14.75 11.83 36.24
CA HIS A 53 14.46 13.27 36.04
C HIS A 53 13.82 13.77 34.71
N LEU A 54 13.26 12.91 33.85
CA LEU A 54 12.44 13.37 32.70
C LEU A 54 10.94 13.09 32.90
N LYS A 55 10.08 14.05 32.51
CA LYS A 55 8.62 13.84 32.46
C LYS A 55 8.31 12.63 31.57
N THR A 56 7.56 11.66 32.10
CA THR A 56 7.17 10.45 31.38
C THR A 56 6.32 10.81 30.17
N LYS A 57 6.87 10.65 28.96
CA LYS A 57 6.10 10.87 27.72
C LYS A 57 4.94 9.88 27.68
N VAL A 58 3.77 10.36 27.25
CA VAL A 58 2.60 9.49 27.01
C VAL A 58 3.04 8.38 26.04
N PRO A 59 2.87 7.09 26.38
CA PRO A 59 3.27 6.00 25.49
C PRO A 59 2.44 6.09 24.22
N ARG A 60 3.13 6.28 23.09
CA ARG A 60 2.57 6.25 21.74
C ARG A 60 3.20 5.06 21.02
N PRO A 61 2.46 4.39 20.11
CA PRO A 61 3.07 3.35 19.28
C PRO A 61 4.27 3.94 18.52
N GLN A 62 5.35 3.17 18.45
CA GLN A 62 6.55 3.58 17.71
C GLN A 62 6.23 3.55 16.21
N LYS A 63 6.74 4.54 15.48
CA LYS A 63 6.67 4.54 14.01
C LYS A 63 7.53 3.38 13.48
N ILE A 64 6.99 2.64 12.52
CA ILE A 64 7.68 1.53 11.86
C ILE A 64 8.49 2.11 10.70
N TYR A 65 9.78 1.78 10.64
CA TYR A 65 10.69 2.22 9.60
C TYR A 65 11.44 1.03 9.03
N TYR A 66 11.56 0.96 7.71
CA TYR A 66 12.37 -0.06 7.04
C TYR A 66 13.54 0.58 6.30
N MET A 67 14.66 -0.14 6.21
CA MET A 67 15.81 0.31 5.42
C MET A 67 15.45 0.48 3.93
N LEU A 68 14.53 -0.36 3.42
CA LEU A 68 14.03 -0.26 2.05
C LEU A 68 13.33 1.08 1.77
N ASP A 69 12.77 1.75 2.78
CA ASP A 69 12.05 3.02 2.58
C ASP A 69 13.00 4.13 2.13
N ALA A 70 14.27 4.08 2.53
CA ALA A 70 15.29 4.98 2.03
C ALA A 70 15.61 4.70 0.55
N LEU A 71 15.75 3.42 0.18
CA LEU A 71 16.02 3.02 -1.20
C LEU A 71 14.85 3.37 -2.13
N ARG A 72 13.60 3.21 -1.68
CA ARG A 72 12.39 3.66 -2.39
C ARG A 72 12.45 5.14 -2.73
N LYS A 73 12.77 5.98 -1.73
CA LYS A 73 12.87 7.42 -1.92
C LYS A 73 13.92 7.79 -2.95
N ASP A 74 15.09 7.15 -2.89
CA ASP A 74 16.16 7.39 -3.85
C ASP A 74 15.73 6.98 -5.26
N PHE A 75 15.18 5.77 -5.44
CA PHE A 75 14.76 5.26 -6.74
C PHE A 75 13.67 6.12 -7.41
N TYR A 76 12.58 6.43 -6.70
CA TYR A 76 11.47 7.20 -7.29
C TYR A 76 11.77 8.70 -7.42
N ARG A 77 12.78 9.21 -6.71
CA ARG A 77 13.31 10.56 -6.96
C ARG A 77 14.01 10.62 -8.31
N ASP A 78 14.85 9.63 -8.60
CA ASP A 78 15.65 9.60 -9.82
C ASP A 78 14.79 9.20 -11.05
N LEU A 79 13.78 8.34 -10.85
CA LEU A 79 12.88 7.82 -11.88
C LEU A 79 11.42 8.21 -11.61
N PRO A 80 11.04 9.49 -11.75
CA PRO A 80 9.69 9.96 -11.43
C PRO A 80 8.62 9.32 -12.31
N TYR A 81 8.93 8.98 -13.57
CA TYR A 81 7.97 8.39 -14.50
C TYR A 81 7.61 6.94 -14.19
N GLU A 82 8.35 6.24 -13.32
CA GLU A 82 7.91 4.93 -12.82
C GLU A 82 6.69 5.06 -11.90
N LEU A 83 6.40 6.25 -11.34
CA LEU A 83 5.15 6.51 -10.61
C LEU A 83 3.93 6.63 -11.52
N LEU A 84 4.13 6.97 -12.81
CA LEU A 84 3.04 7.04 -13.78
C LEU A 84 2.54 5.64 -14.18
N ARG A 85 3.39 4.61 -14.03
CA ARG A 85 3.01 3.22 -14.33
C ARG A 85 1.99 2.75 -13.28
N PRO A 86 0.78 2.29 -13.70
CA PRO A 86 -0.24 1.86 -12.76
C PRO A 86 0.20 0.63 -11.97
N GLN A 87 -0.09 0.60 -10.67
CA GLN A 87 0.19 -0.51 -9.76
C GLN A 87 -1.09 -1.01 -9.10
N ILE A 88 -1.19 -2.34 -8.95
CA ILE A 88 -2.29 -2.98 -8.22
C ILE A 88 -1.87 -3.12 -6.76
N LEU A 89 -2.62 -2.49 -5.85
CA LEU A 89 -2.38 -2.56 -4.40
C LEU A 89 -3.20 -3.65 -3.71
N ILE A 90 -4.13 -4.28 -4.44
CA ILE A 90 -4.94 -5.38 -3.92
C ILE A 90 -4.02 -6.58 -3.76
N GLU A 91 -3.81 -6.97 -2.50
CA GLU A 91 -3.09 -8.19 -2.17
C GLU A 91 -3.90 -9.40 -2.62
N GLN A 92 -3.23 -10.36 -3.26
CA GLN A 92 -3.81 -11.66 -3.57
C GLN A 92 -3.43 -12.63 -2.44
N ASP A 93 -4.34 -13.53 -2.06
CA ASP A 93 -4.22 -14.44 -0.91
C ASP A 93 -3.00 -15.40 -0.94
N GLY A 94 -2.24 -15.41 -2.04
CA GLY A 94 -0.98 -16.14 -2.18
C GLY A 94 0.21 -15.23 -1.94
N GLY A 95 0.95 -15.43 -0.84
CA GLY A 95 2.18 -14.72 -0.47
C GLY A 95 3.08 -14.38 -1.66
N PHE A 96 2.92 -13.16 -2.17
CA PHE A 96 3.50 -12.70 -3.44
C PHE A 96 5.01 -12.42 -3.32
N VAL A 97 5.49 -12.19 -2.09
CA VAL A 97 6.83 -11.62 -1.84
C VAL A 97 7.97 -12.61 -2.12
N GLU A 98 7.76 -13.92 -1.95
CA GLU A 98 8.83 -14.93 -2.11
C GLU A 98 9.07 -15.38 -3.56
N LYS A 99 8.07 -15.28 -4.44
CA LYS A 99 8.13 -15.84 -5.81
C LYS A 99 8.92 -14.99 -6.81
N ILE A 100 9.16 -13.71 -6.52
CA ILE A 100 9.77 -12.73 -7.44
C ILE A 100 11.27 -12.94 -7.60
N LEU A 101 11.97 -13.37 -6.55
CA LEU A 101 13.44 -13.44 -6.54
C LEU A 101 14.00 -14.70 -7.20
N GLY A 102 13.19 -15.77 -7.32
CA GLY A 102 13.66 -17.09 -7.76
C GLY A 102 13.32 -17.46 -9.20
N ASN A 103 12.23 -16.91 -9.77
CA ASN A 103 11.75 -17.32 -11.08
C ASN A 103 11.23 -16.11 -11.87
N LEU A 104 12.04 -15.64 -12.83
CA LEU A 104 11.64 -14.73 -13.91
C LEU A 104 10.69 -15.42 -14.93
N LYS A 105 9.85 -16.35 -14.46
CA LYS A 105 8.88 -17.13 -15.25
C LYS A 105 7.44 -16.82 -14.85
N PHE A 106 7.23 -16.03 -13.80
CA PHE A 106 5.90 -15.48 -13.51
C PHE A 106 5.65 -14.30 -14.46
N PRO A 107 4.47 -14.19 -15.08
CA PRO A 107 4.09 -13.09 -15.98
C PRO A 107 3.83 -11.79 -15.19
N CYS A 108 4.69 -11.48 -14.22
CA CYS A 108 4.58 -10.28 -13.41
C CYS A 108 5.46 -9.20 -14.05
N ARG A 109 4.83 -8.12 -14.53
CA ARG A 109 5.52 -6.91 -15.01
C ARG A 109 6.52 -6.45 -13.94
N VAL A 110 7.74 -6.13 -14.37
CA VAL A 110 8.76 -5.65 -13.44
C VAL A 110 8.40 -4.25 -12.93
N THR A 111 8.45 -4.07 -11.61
CA THR A 111 8.13 -2.82 -10.89
C THR A 111 9.38 -2.27 -10.21
N GLY A 112 9.38 -0.98 -9.86
CA GLY A 112 10.44 -0.37 -9.04
C GLY A 112 10.71 -1.11 -7.73
N GLU A 113 9.68 -1.67 -7.08
CA GLU A 113 9.84 -2.51 -5.88
C GLU A 113 10.74 -3.74 -6.11
N ASN A 114 10.75 -4.30 -7.31
CA ASN A 114 11.61 -5.44 -7.64
C ASN A 114 13.07 -5.00 -7.73
N VAL A 115 13.32 -3.82 -8.29
CA VAL A 115 14.66 -3.21 -8.36
C VAL A 115 15.20 -2.95 -6.96
N ILE A 116 14.37 -2.40 -6.07
CA ILE A 116 14.74 -2.06 -4.70
C ILE A 116 15.04 -3.32 -3.88
N LYS A 117 14.21 -4.36 -4.01
CA LYS A 117 14.48 -5.66 -3.36
C LYS A 117 15.73 -6.32 -3.91
N TYR A 118 15.98 -6.22 -5.22
CA TYR A 118 17.20 -6.74 -5.83
C TYR A 118 18.44 -5.97 -5.36
N GLN A 119 18.36 -4.65 -5.27
CA GLN A 119 19.42 -3.82 -4.68
C GLN A 119 19.70 -4.22 -3.23
N GLU A 120 18.65 -4.38 -2.40
CA GLU A 120 18.81 -4.86 -1.02
C GLU A 120 19.46 -6.24 -0.97
N TYR A 121 19.08 -7.15 -1.87
CA TYR A 121 19.68 -8.46 -2.01
C TYR A 121 21.18 -8.39 -2.35
N LEU A 122 21.57 -7.52 -3.29
CA LEU A 122 22.99 -7.32 -3.66
C LEU A 122 23.80 -6.78 -2.48
N ILE A 123 23.25 -5.84 -1.73
CA ILE A 123 23.89 -5.29 -0.53
C ILE A 123 24.04 -6.37 0.55
N LYS A 124 22.96 -7.10 0.86
CA LYS A 124 22.95 -8.08 1.96
C LYS A 124 23.71 -9.37 1.65
N LYS A 125 23.53 -9.94 0.45
CA LYS A 125 24.13 -11.24 0.10
C LYS A 125 25.50 -11.12 -0.56
N LYS A 126 25.71 -10.10 -1.41
CA LYS A 126 26.99 -9.92 -2.11
C LYS A 126 27.91 -8.89 -1.46
N GLY A 127 27.43 -8.14 -0.45
CA GLY A 127 28.24 -7.15 0.25
C GLY A 127 28.63 -5.93 -0.58
N MET A 128 27.89 -5.64 -1.66
CA MET A 128 28.18 -4.51 -2.54
C MET A 128 27.87 -3.17 -1.86
N SER A 129 28.57 -2.11 -2.27
CA SER A 129 28.23 -0.74 -1.88
C SER A 129 26.82 -0.38 -2.34
N LYS A 130 26.13 0.50 -1.60
CA LYS A 130 24.78 0.95 -1.91
C LYS A 130 24.67 1.49 -3.34
N ASN A 131 25.67 2.24 -3.79
CA ASN A 131 25.69 2.88 -5.11
C ASN A 131 25.95 1.85 -6.22
N ASP A 132 26.92 0.94 -6.04
CA ASP A 132 27.23 -0.08 -7.05
C ASP A 132 26.06 -1.05 -7.23
N ALA A 133 25.44 -1.46 -6.12
CA ALA A 133 24.22 -2.27 -6.14
C ALA A 133 23.06 -1.55 -6.84
N TYR A 134 22.95 -0.23 -6.66
CA TYR A 134 21.93 0.59 -7.33
C TYR A 134 22.15 0.63 -8.85
N ILE A 135 23.37 0.95 -9.29
CA ILE A 135 23.73 1.01 -10.71
C ILE A 135 23.49 -0.34 -11.36
N GLN A 136 23.91 -1.43 -10.72
CA GLN A 136 23.68 -2.78 -11.25
C GLN A 136 22.20 -3.12 -11.36
N ALA A 137 21.40 -2.81 -10.33
CA ALA A 137 19.97 -3.07 -10.34
C ALA A 137 19.23 -2.26 -11.41
N CYS A 138 19.58 -0.98 -11.55
CA CYS A 138 19.01 -0.11 -12.59
C CYS A 138 19.41 -0.56 -14.01
N ASN A 139 20.65 -1.00 -14.22
CA ASN A 139 21.08 -1.50 -15.53
C ASN A 139 20.28 -2.73 -15.96
N GLU A 140 20.06 -3.69 -15.06
CA GLU A 140 19.20 -4.85 -15.33
C GLU A 140 17.75 -4.43 -15.59
N PHE A 141 17.24 -3.48 -14.80
CA PHE A 141 15.91 -2.92 -15.00
C PHE A 141 15.74 -2.24 -16.38
N TYR A 142 16.71 -1.45 -16.82
CA TYR A 142 16.70 -0.79 -18.12
C TYR A 142 16.72 -1.78 -19.28
N LYS A 143 17.50 -2.86 -19.19
CA LYS A 143 17.48 -3.93 -20.21
C LYS A 143 16.10 -4.56 -20.33
N ILE A 144 15.42 -4.78 -19.20
CA ILE A 144 14.07 -5.35 -19.19
C ILE A 144 13.07 -4.37 -19.81
N ARG A 145 13.10 -3.09 -19.41
CA ARG A 145 12.23 -2.05 -19.96
C ARG A 145 12.43 -1.85 -21.47
N ALA A 146 13.67 -1.80 -21.94
CA ALA A 146 13.99 -1.70 -23.36
C ALA A 146 13.43 -2.91 -24.14
N ARG A 147 13.54 -4.11 -23.57
CA ARG A 147 12.96 -5.32 -24.18
C ARG A 147 11.43 -5.26 -24.23
N GLU A 148 10.77 -4.82 -23.15
CA GLU A 148 9.31 -4.64 -23.12
C GLU A 148 8.85 -3.66 -24.22
N GLU A 149 9.50 -2.49 -24.33
CA GLU A 149 9.17 -1.47 -25.31
C GLU A 149 9.36 -1.95 -26.76
N VAL A 150 10.49 -2.60 -27.05
CA VAL A 150 10.74 -3.17 -28.38
C VAL A 150 9.73 -4.26 -28.71
N ALA A 151 9.38 -5.12 -27.73
CA ALA A 151 8.39 -6.17 -27.94
C ALA A 151 6.99 -5.61 -28.22
N GLU A 152 6.56 -4.57 -27.48
CA GLU A 152 5.29 -3.88 -27.71
C GLU A 152 5.24 -3.27 -29.14
N ARG A 153 6.29 -2.55 -29.55
CA ARG A 153 6.38 -1.95 -30.91
C ARG A 153 6.34 -3.00 -32.03
N VAL A 154 7.15 -4.04 -31.91
CA VAL A 154 7.22 -5.10 -32.93
C VAL A 154 5.88 -5.84 -33.01
N ALA A 155 5.19 -6.06 -31.89
CA ALA A 155 3.88 -6.69 -31.90
C ALA A 155 2.83 -5.85 -32.64
N GLU A 156 2.83 -4.53 -32.47
CA GLU A 156 1.96 -3.61 -33.21
C GLU A 156 2.26 -3.64 -34.72
N GLU A 157 3.53 -3.52 -35.10
CA GLU A 157 3.97 -3.58 -36.51
C GLU A 157 3.56 -4.90 -37.18
N GLN A 158 3.78 -6.02 -36.49
CA GLN A 158 3.36 -7.34 -36.98
C GLN A 158 1.85 -7.41 -37.12
N ALA A 159 1.08 -6.96 -36.12
CA ALA A 159 -0.38 -6.98 -36.19
C ALA A 159 -0.91 -6.21 -37.41
N LEU A 160 -0.37 -5.02 -37.67
CA LEU A 160 -0.72 -4.21 -38.84
C LEU A 160 -0.36 -4.92 -40.16
N LEU A 161 0.82 -5.53 -40.23
CA LEU A 161 1.26 -6.28 -41.41
C LEU A 161 0.33 -7.47 -41.71
N PHE A 162 -0.16 -8.15 -40.67
CA PHE A 162 -1.13 -9.24 -40.80
C PHE A 162 -2.58 -8.76 -41.03
N GLY A 163 -2.77 -7.45 -41.27
CA GLY A 163 -4.07 -6.87 -41.63
C GLY A 163 -4.97 -6.54 -40.44
N ALA A 164 -4.44 -6.55 -39.20
CA ALA A 164 -5.18 -6.03 -38.07
C ALA A 164 -5.41 -4.51 -38.25
N ARG A 165 -6.61 -4.04 -37.93
CA ARG A 165 -6.93 -2.61 -37.91
C ARG A 165 -6.88 -2.12 -36.48
N GLY A 166 -6.01 -1.14 -36.22
CA GLY A 166 -5.94 -0.48 -34.92
C GLY A 166 -7.22 0.29 -34.58
N GLY A 167 -7.53 0.37 -33.30
CA GLY A 167 -8.48 1.36 -32.79
C GLY A 167 -7.87 2.77 -32.78
N GLN A 168 -8.60 3.73 -32.20
CA GLN A 168 -8.07 5.08 -31.97
C GLN A 168 -6.80 5.03 -31.11
N SER A 169 -5.77 5.76 -31.52
CA SER A 169 -4.54 5.87 -30.73
C SER A 169 -4.80 6.61 -29.42
N GLN A 170 -3.95 6.40 -28.41
CA GLN A 170 -4.06 7.17 -27.15
C GLN A 170 -3.90 8.67 -27.38
N THR A 171 -3.06 9.07 -28.34
CA THR A 171 -2.87 10.47 -28.75
C THR A 171 -4.14 11.05 -29.37
N GLU A 172 -4.76 10.34 -30.31
CA GLU A 172 -6.04 10.77 -30.91
C GLU A 172 -7.13 10.91 -29.84
N ARG A 173 -7.18 9.96 -28.90
CA ARG A 173 -8.13 9.98 -27.79
C ARG A 173 -7.89 11.20 -26.88
N SER A 174 -6.63 11.54 -26.57
CA SER A 174 -6.31 12.72 -25.75
C SER A 174 -6.70 14.00 -26.46
N LEU A 175 -6.35 14.16 -27.74
CA LEU A 175 -6.72 15.34 -28.55
C LEU A 175 -8.23 15.51 -28.62
N TRP A 176 -8.98 14.43 -28.75
CA TRP A 176 -10.44 14.47 -28.74
C TRP A 176 -11.00 14.93 -27.38
N LEU A 177 -10.44 14.42 -26.26
CA LEU A 177 -10.82 14.84 -24.91
C LEU A 177 -10.50 16.33 -24.66
N GLU A 178 -9.34 16.79 -25.11
CA GLU A 178 -8.91 18.19 -25.02
C GLU A 178 -9.85 19.10 -25.81
N HIS A 179 -10.14 18.75 -27.06
CA HIS A 179 -11.08 19.49 -27.90
C HIS A 179 -12.46 19.61 -27.25
N LYS A 180 -12.98 18.49 -26.72
CA LYS A 180 -14.26 18.47 -26.01
C LYS A 180 -14.26 19.38 -24.76
N ASN A 181 -13.15 19.42 -24.04
CA ASN A 181 -13.01 20.28 -22.86
C ASN A 181 -12.91 21.76 -23.24
N LEU A 182 -12.21 22.09 -24.33
CA LEU A 182 -12.13 23.47 -24.84
C LEU A 182 -13.52 24.01 -25.18
N GLN A 183 -14.31 23.26 -25.97
CA GLN A 183 -15.69 23.62 -26.31
C GLN A 183 -16.56 23.86 -25.06
N LYS A 184 -16.38 23.04 -24.02
CA LYS A 184 -17.11 23.21 -22.75
C LYS A 184 -16.69 24.47 -21.98
N SER A 185 -15.42 24.86 -22.08
CA SER A 185 -14.84 25.99 -21.34
C SER A 185 -15.14 27.35 -21.97
N GLU A 186 -15.27 27.44 -23.28
CA GLU A 186 -15.56 28.68 -24.03
C GLU A 186 -16.75 29.48 -23.45
N PRO A 187 -17.97 28.91 -23.27
CA PRO A 187 -19.09 29.67 -22.72
C PRO A 187 -18.87 30.10 -21.26
N GLN A 188 -18.09 29.34 -20.48
CA GLN A 188 -17.77 29.68 -19.09
C GLN A 188 -16.87 30.89 -19.04
N ILE A 189 -15.84 30.93 -19.90
CA ILE A 189 -14.92 32.07 -20.03
C ILE A 189 -15.71 33.32 -20.45
N ILE A 190 -16.57 33.21 -21.46
CA ILE A 190 -17.41 34.33 -21.91
C ILE A 190 -18.28 34.85 -20.76
N THR A 191 -18.95 33.96 -20.03
CA THR A 191 -19.77 34.32 -18.87
C THR A 191 -18.95 35.01 -17.78
N GLN A 192 -17.73 34.52 -17.53
CA GLN A 192 -16.86 35.04 -16.48
C GLN A 192 -16.28 36.41 -16.84
N VAL A 193 -15.95 36.63 -18.12
CA VAL A 193 -15.55 37.93 -18.66
C VAL A 193 -16.70 38.93 -18.59
N LEU A 194 -17.91 38.54 -19.02
CA LEU A 194 -19.10 39.39 -18.93
C LEU A 194 -19.39 39.84 -17.50
N ARG A 195 -19.20 38.95 -16.52
CA ARG A 195 -19.38 39.25 -15.08
C ARG A 195 -18.31 40.20 -14.52
N LEU A 196 -17.11 40.25 -15.09
CA LEU A 196 -16.05 41.17 -14.67
C LEU A 196 -16.21 42.58 -15.28
N VAL A 197 -16.91 42.69 -16.40
CA VAL A 197 -17.15 43.95 -17.11
C VAL A 197 -18.43 44.65 -16.65
N SER A 198 -19.39 43.90 -16.07
CA SER A 198 -20.60 44.43 -15.41
C SER A 198 -20.34 44.88 -13.97
#